data_AF-A0A385D7Z8-F1
#
_entry.id   AF-A0A385D7Z8-F1
#
_cell.length_a   1.000
_cell.length_b   1.000
_cell.length_c   1.000
_cell.angle_alpha   90.00
_cell.angle_beta   90.00
_cell.angle_gamma   90.00
#
_symmetry.space_group_name_H-M   'P 1'
#
loop_
_entity.id
_entity.type
_entity.pdbx_description
1 polymer ?
#
loop_
_entity_poly.entity_id
_entity_poly.type
_entity_poly.pdbx_seq_one_letter_code
_entity_poly.pdbx_strand_id
1 'polypeptide(L)'
;MEIVILAVVIAVVLVGAVSGLVIGGRRKKQLPPAERPSATPTITTPPAEPRVGDEAETPRDESRRTIEEVDLPTAEAPEAPPAEAEPAPAAPEVEVPEPTEGRLVRLRARLARSQNALGKGLLTLLSREHLDEDTWEEIEDTLLTADVGVVPTQELVERLRERVRVLGTRTPQELRTLLREELLKLIATDAPRAVKTDNGLETPAVVMVVGVNGTGKTTTTGKLARVLVADGKSVVLGAADTFRAAAADQLQTWGERVGARTVRGPEGGDPASIAFDAVKEGIAEHADVVLIDTAGRLHTKAGLMDELGKVKRVVEKQAPLDEVLLVLDATTGQNGLVQARVFAEVVNITGIVLTKLDGTAKGGIVVAVQRELGVPVKLIGLGEGPDDLAPFDPEAFVDALIGD
;
A
#
# COMPACT_ATOMS: atom_id res chain seq x y z
N MET A 1 -43.89 -14.33 -40.74
CA MET A 1 -43.09 -13.33 -39.99
C MET A 1 -43.91 -12.75 -38.83
N GLU A 2 -45.17 -12.38 -39.04
CA GLU A 2 -46.07 -11.83 -38.00
C GLU A 2 -46.33 -12.77 -36.81
N ILE A 3 -46.50 -14.08 -37.05
CA ILE A 3 -46.75 -15.06 -35.98
C ILE A 3 -45.55 -15.21 -35.03
N VAL A 4 -44.33 -15.11 -35.57
CA VAL A 4 -43.09 -15.21 -34.77
C VAL A 4 -42.91 -13.96 -33.91
N ILE A 5 -43.21 -12.79 -34.45
CA ILE A 5 -43.16 -11.52 -33.70
C ILE A 5 -44.19 -11.54 -32.56
N LEU A 6 -45.40 -12.03 -32.82
CA LEU A 6 -46.45 -12.14 -31.79
C LEU A 6 -46.04 -13.10 -30.66
N ALA A 7 -45.40 -14.23 -31.00
CA ALA A 7 -44.91 -15.19 -30.01
C ALA A 7 -43.79 -14.59 -29.13
N VAL A 8 -42.88 -13.82 -29.72
CA VAL A 8 -41.80 -13.13 -28.97
C VAL A 8 -42.38 -12.05 -28.04
N VAL A 9 -43.36 -11.28 -28.49
CA VAL A 9 -44.00 -10.25 -27.66
C VAL A 9 -44.74 -10.89 -26.47
N ILE A 10 -45.45 -11.99 -26.69
CA ILE A 10 -46.13 -12.72 -25.61
C ILE A 10 -45.12 -13.28 -24.61
N ALA A 11 -43.99 -13.83 -25.08
CA ALA A 11 -42.94 -14.34 -24.20
C ALA A 11 -42.32 -13.23 -23.34
N VAL A 12 -42.05 -12.05 -23.90
CA VAL A 12 -41.49 -10.90 -23.18
C VAL A 12 -42.47 -10.38 -22.12
N VAL A 13 -43.77 -10.32 -22.43
CA VAL A 13 -44.81 -9.91 -21.47
C VAL A 13 -44.94 -10.92 -20.32
N LEU A 14 -44.86 -12.22 -20.61
CA LEU A 14 -44.90 -13.27 -19.60
C LEU A 14 -43.68 -13.22 -18.67
N VAL A 15 -42.47 -13.02 -19.22
CA VAL A 15 -41.25 -12.87 -18.41
C VAL A 15 -41.34 -11.62 -17.53
N GLY A 16 -41.79 -10.48 -18.07
CA GLY A 16 -41.98 -9.25 -17.30
C GLY A 16 -42.99 -9.39 -16.15
N ALA A 17 -44.10 -10.12 -16.38
CA ALA A 17 -45.10 -10.37 -15.35
C ALA A 17 -44.57 -11.28 -14.24
N VAL A 18 -43.80 -12.31 -14.57
CA VAL A 18 -43.19 -13.22 -13.59
C VAL A 18 -42.11 -12.50 -12.77
N SER A 19 -41.26 -11.68 -13.41
CA SER A 19 -40.26 -10.86 -12.72
C SER A 19 -40.90 -9.83 -11.78
N GLY A 20 -42.00 -9.20 -12.19
CA GLY A 20 -42.77 -8.28 -11.35
C GLY A 20 -43.38 -8.94 -10.12
N LEU A 21 -43.84 -10.19 -10.24
CA LEU A 21 -44.43 -10.94 -9.13
C LEU A 21 -43.38 -11.40 -8.10
N VAL A 22 -42.17 -11.76 -8.55
CA VAL A 22 -41.07 -12.21 -7.67
C VAL A 22 -40.47 -11.04 -6.88
N ILE A 23 -40.46 -9.84 -7.44
CA ILE A 23 -39.93 -8.63 -6.76
C ILE A 23 -40.96 -8.05 -5.76
N GLY A 24 -42.26 -8.19 -6.01
CA GLY A 24 -43.34 -7.73 -5.11
C GLY A 24 -43.51 -8.54 -3.82
N GLY A 25 -42.94 -9.74 -3.72
CA GLY A 25 -43.11 -10.67 -2.59
C GLY A 25 -42.17 -10.47 -1.40
N ARG A 26 -41.10 -9.67 -1.52
CA ARG A 26 -40.17 -9.42 -0.40
C ARG A 26 -40.61 -8.22 0.45
N ARG A 27 -41.71 -8.40 1.19
CA ARG A 27 -42.10 -7.53 2.30
C ARG A 27 -41.13 -7.70 3.47
N LYS A 28 -40.73 -6.55 4.02
CA LYS A 28 -39.91 -6.32 5.23
C LYS A 28 -40.19 -7.34 6.34
N LYS A 29 -39.22 -8.22 6.62
CA LYS A 29 -39.06 -8.85 7.94
C LYS A 29 -38.24 -7.88 8.80
N GLN A 30 -38.90 -7.23 9.76
CA GLN A 30 -38.23 -6.53 10.85
C GLN A 30 -37.42 -7.57 11.65
N LEU A 31 -36.12 -7.32 11.79
CA LEU A 31 -35.26 -8.04 12.73
C LEU A 31 -35.56 -7.53 14.15
N PRO A 32 -35.66 -8.40 15.17
CA PRO A 32 -35.78 -7.97 16.56
C PRO A 32 -34.49 -7.27 17.03
N PRO A 33 -34.55 -6.33 17.99
CA PRO A 33 -33.37 -5.64 18.50
C PRO A 33 -32.43 -6.61 19.21
N ALA A 34 -31.11 -6.45 18.98
CA ALA A 34 -30.08 -7.19 19.69
C ALA A 34 -30.07 -6.82 21.19
N GLU A 35 -30.23 -7.82 22.06
CA GLU A 35 -29.96 -7.71 23.49
C GLU A 35 -28.46 -7.42 23.72
N ARG A 36 -28.18 -6.42 24.55
CA ARG A 36 -26.83 -6.12 25.03
C ARG A 36 -26.46 -7.13 26.12
N PRO A 37 -25.26 -7.76 26.09
CA PRO A 37 -24.78 -8.49 27.25
C PRO A 37 -24.41 -7.49 28.36
N SER A 38 -25.19 -7.53 29.44
CA SER A 38 -24.86 -6.96 30.74
C SER A 38 -23.94 -7.93 31.48
N ALA A 39 -22.70 -7.51 31.76
CA ALA A 39 -21.86 -8.15 32.77
C ALA A 39 -20.90 -7.11 33.35
N THR A 40 -21.36 -6.35 34.35
CA THR A 40 -20.48 -5.68 35.32
C THR A 40 -20.39 -6.61 36.53
N PRO A 41 -19.18 -6.94 37.05
CA PRO A 41 -19.07 -7.71 38.28
C PRO A 41 -19.54 -6.86 39.47
N THR A 42 -20.47 -7.43 40.24
CA THR A 42 -20.97 -6.89 41.50
C THR A 42 -19.85 -6.86 42.55
N ILE A 43 -19.41 -5.67 42.94
CA ILE A 43 -18.71 -5.45 44.22
C ILE A 43 -19.76 -5.05 45.24
N THR A 44 -20.06 -5.96 46.16
CA THR A 44 -20.86 -5.72 47.36
C THR A 44 -20.01 -5.01 48.40
N THR A 45 -20.09 -3.68 48.49
CA THR A 45 -19.74 -2.94 49.72
C THR A 45 -20.48 -1.59 49.72
N PRO A 46 -21.21 -1.23 50.79
CA PRO A 46 -21.89 0.07 50.86
C PRO A 46 -20.88 1.22 50.96
N PRO A 47 -21.21 2.45 50.48
CA PRO A 47 -20.30 3.58 50.55
C PRO A 47 -20.20 4.06 52.01
N ALA A 48 -19.00 3.98 52.59
CA ALA A 48 -18.68 4.73 53.79
C ALA A 48 -18.37 6.17 53.39
N GLU A 49 -19.29 7.09 53.70
CA GLU A 49 -19.01 8.53 53.63
C GLU A 49 -17.94 8.86 54.69
N PRO A 50 -16.85 9.59 54.34
CA PRO A 50 -15.91 10.06 55.34
C PRO A 50 -16.60 11.11 56.21
N ARG A 51 -16.91 10.75 57.47
CA ARG A 51 -17.32 11.69 58.51
C ARG A 51 -16.11 12.51 58.93
N VAL A 52 -16.26 13.83 58.85
CA VAL A 52 -15.33 14.79 59.43
C VAL A 52 -15.62 14.88 60.94
N GLY A 53 -14.60 14.61 61.75
CA GLY A 53 -14.58 14.91 63.19
C GLY A 53 -15.03 13.76 64.09
N ASP A 54 -14.07 12.97 64.55
CA ASP A 54 -14.04 12.47 65.94
C ASP A 54 -12.71 11.75 66.27
N GLU A 55 -11.60 12.47 66.12
CA GLU A 55 -10.37 12.20 66.90
C GLU A 55 -9.73 13.54 67.23
N ALA A 56 -10.29 14.21 68.24
CA ALA A 56 -9.71 15.38 68.86
C ALA A 56 -8.57 14.94 69.79
N GLU A 57 -7.36 14.83 69.24
CA GLU A 57 -6.15 14.91 70.06
C GLU A 57 -5.72 16.39 70.15
N THR A 58 -5.46 16.81 71.38
CA THR A 58 -5.25 18.20 71.80
C THR A 58 -4.03 18.85 71.13
N PRO A 59 -4.13 20.10 70.62
CA PRO A 59 -2.99 20.79 70.05
C PRO A 59 -1.97 21.10 71.15
N ARG A 60 -0.73 20.59 71.00
CA ARG A 60 0.40 21.04 71.80
C ARG A 60 0.86 22.40 71.29
N ASP A 61 0.78 23.38 72.18
CA ASP A 61 1.25 24.75 72.00
C ASP A 61 2.78 24.76 72.04
N GLU A 62 3.42 24.71 70.87
CA GLU A 62 4.86 24.96 70.75
C GLU A 62 5.10 26.33 70.12
N SER A 63 5.78 27.17 70.91
CA SER A 63 6.13 28.55 70.61
C SER A 63 6.93 28.67 69.30
N ARG A 64 6.40 29.43 68.34
CA ARG A 64 7.16 29.88 67.17
C ARG A 64 8.27 30.85 67.62
N ARG A 65 9.53 30.50 67.36
CA ARG A 65 10.67 31.42 67.47
C ARG A 65 11.03 31.96 66.09
N THR A 66 11.15 33.28 66.01
CA THR A 66 11.66 34.02 64.86
C THR A 66 13.20 33.94 64.84
N ILE A 67 13.77 34.05 63.64
CA ILE A 67 15.19 33.90 63.31
C ILE A 67 16.02 35.04 63.91
N GLU A 68 17.05 34.72 64.69
CA GLU A 68 18.29 35.52 64.77
C GLU A 68 19.43 34.71 65.40
N GLU A 69 20.59 34.76 64.71
CA GLU A 69 21.95 34.38 65.11
C GLU A 69 22.25 32.92 65.51
N VAL A 70 22.77 32.15 64.55
CA VAL A 70 23.73 31.06 64.82
C VAL A 70 24.88 31.17 63.82
N ASP A 71 26.07 31.49 64.34
CA ASP A 71 27.35 31.46 63.62
C ASP A 71 27.65 30.03 63.12
N LEU A 72 27.96 29.91 61.83
CA LEU A 72 28.38 28.66 61.20
C LEU A 72 29.90 28.47 61.38
N PRO A 73 30.38 27.30 61.82
CA PRO A 73 31.80 26.99 61.80
C PRO A 73 32.27 26.83 60.35
N THR A 74 33.38 27.49 60.01
CA THR A 74 34.10 27.32 58.75
C THR A 74 34.59 25.88 58.62
N ALA A 75 33.83 25.04 57.92
CA ALA A 75 34.26 23.73 57.48
C ALA A 75 34.63 23.82 56.00
N GLU A 76 35.87 23.45 55.68
CA GLU A 76 36.34 23.29 54.30
C GLU A 76 35.38 22.42 53.49
N ALA A 77 34.94 22.95 52.36
CA ALA A 77 34.15 22.21 51.39
C ALA A 77 35.01 21.08 50.80
N PRO A 78 34.53 19.82 50.81
CA PRO A 78 35.06 18.81 49.91
C PRO A 78 34.74 19.25 48.48
N GLU A 79 35.78 19.42 47.67
CA GLU A 79 35.68 19.68 46.24
C GLU A 79 34.86 18.55 45.60
N ALA A 80 33.66 18.88 45.12
CA ALA A 80 32.81 17.94 44.41
C ALA A 80 33.54 17.52 43.12
N PRO A 81 33.62 16.21 42.81
CA PRO A 81 34.17 15.78 41.53
C PRO A 81 33.36 16.41 40.40
N PRO A 82 34.01 16.81 39.28
CA PRO A 82 33.30 17.39 38.15
C PRO A 82 32.17 16.45 37.73
N ALA A 83 30.96 17.00 37.58
CA ALA A 83 29.89 16.30 36.91
C ALA A 83 30.37 15.95 35.50
N GLU A 84 30.67 14.67 35.27
CA GLU A 84 30.81 14.15 33.91
C GLU A 84 29.53 14.49 33.17
N ALA A 85 29.65 15.36 32.17
CA ALA A 85 28.58 15.62 31.24
C ALA A 85 28.20 14.29 30.60
N GLU A 86 26.97 13.82 30.86
CA GLU A 86 26.40 12.73 30.08
C GLU A 86 26.56 13.09 28.59
N PRO A 87 27.20 12.23 27.78
CA PRO A 87 27.37 12.53 26.37
C PRO A 87 25.99 12.73 25.75
N ALA A 88 25.82 13.88 25.08
CA ALA A 88 24.62 14.15 24.29
C ALA A 88 24.34 12.92 23.40
N PRO A 89 23.07 12.48 23.28
CA PRO A 89 22.75 11.34 22.43
C PRO A 89 23.30 11.63 21.04
N ALA A 90 24.17 10.74 20.56
CA ALA A 90 24.73 10.84 19.22
C ALA A 90 23.57 11.01 18.22
N ALA A 91 23.66 12.04 17.38
CA ALA A 91 22.72 12.20 16.28
C ALA A 91 22.64 10.87 15.52
N PRO A 92 21.44 10.38 15.15
CA PRO A 92 21.31 9.09 14.47
C PRO A 92 22.23 9.08 13.26
N GLU A 93 23.08 8.06 13.16
CA GLU A 93 23.96 7.88 11.99
C GLU A 93 23.06 7.74 10.76
N VAL A 94 23.18 8.70 9.84
CA VAL A 94 22.47 8.65 8.56
C VAL A 94 23.02 7.45 7.78
N GLU A 95 22.16 6.47 7.53
CA GLU A 95 22.50 5.31 6.74
C GLU A 95 22.68 5.75 5.28
N VAL A 96 23.88 5.59 4.74
CA VAL A 96 24.12 5.69 3.29
C VAL A 96 23.72 4.35 2.68
N PRO A 97 22.61 4.26 1.93
CA PRO A 97 22.15 2.99 1.41
C PRO A 97 23.08 2.50 0.29
N GLU A 98 23.24 1.17 0.15
CA GLU A 98 24.02 0.61 -0.97
C GLU A 98 23.42 1.02 -2.33
N PRO A 99 24.26 1.22 -3.37
CA PRO A 99 23.82 1.52 -4.73
C PRO A 99 22.78 0.53 -5.27
N THR A 100 21.87 1.04 -6.10
CA THR A 100 20.71 0.32 -6.65
C THR A 100 21.09 -0.90 -7.53
N GLU A 101 22.26 -0.90 -8.17
CA GLU A 101 22.71 -1.95 -9.10
C GLU A 101 22.76 -3.36 -8.47
N GLY A 102 23.28 -3.49 -7.24
CA GLY A 102 23.37 -4.80 -6.55
C GLY A 102 22.05 -5.27 -5.93
N ARG A 103 21.13 -4.34 -5.68
CA ARG A 103 19.82 -4.57 -5.05
C ARG A 103 18.87 -5.30 -5.99
N LEU A 104 18.86 -4.89 -7.27
CA LEU A 104 18.06 -5.50 -8.33
C LEU A 104 18.36 -6.99 -8.53
N VAL A 105 19.63 -7.38 -8.50
CA VAL A 105 20.04 -8.78 -8.68
C VAL A 105 19.54 -9.67 -7.54
N ARG A 106 19.69 -9.21 -6.29
CA ARG A 106 19.19 -9.94 -5.11
C ARG A 106 17.67 -10.07 -5.13
N LEU A 107 16.97 -9.05 -5.63
CA LEU A 107 15.50 -9.05 -5.74
C LEU A 107 15.00 -9.97 -6.87
N ARG A 108 15.66 -10.00 -8.03
CA ARG A 108 15.39 -10.97 -9.11
C ARG A 108 15.49 -12.41 -8.60
N ALA A 109 16.51 -12.72 -7.80
CA ALA A 109 16.67 -14.05 -7.20
C ALA A 109 15.56 -14.41 -6.18
N ARG A 110 14.83 -13.45 -5.62
CA ARG A 110 13.67 -13.70 -4.74
C ARG A 110 12.40 -13.95 -5.54
N LEU A 111 12.16 -13.19 -6.60
CA LEU A 111 11.06 -13.43 -7.55
C LEU A 111 11.10 -14.83 -8.14
N ALA A 112 12.28 -15.27 -8.59
CA ALA A 112 12.46 -16.61 -9.15
C ALA A 112 12.11 -17.73 -8.16
N ARG A 113 12.21 -17.47 -6.84
CA ARG A 113 11.85 -18.45 -5.80
C ARG A 113 10.36 -18.49 -5.51
N SER A 114 9.63 -17.37 -5.56
CA SER A 114 8.18 -17.37 -5.24
C SER A 114 7.29 -17.78 -6.43
N GLN A 115 7.71 -17.53 -7.67
CA GLN A 115 6.85 -17.64 -8.86
C GLN A 115 6.95 -18.97 -9.63
N ASN A 116 7.78 -19.89 -9.14
CA ASN A 116 8.15 -21.10 -9.86
C ASN A 116 7.00 -22.12 -10.05
N ALA A 117 5.88 -22.00 -9.32
CA ALA A 117 4.79 -22.98 -9.37
C ALA A 117 3.89 -22.81 -10.59
N LEU A 118 3.56 -21.57 -10.98
CA LEU A 118 2.64 -21.30 -12.07
C LEU A 118 3.23 -21.72 -13.42
N GLY A 119 4.42 -21.22 -13.75
CA GLY A 119 5.05 -21.55 -15.04
C GLY A 119 5.38 -23.02 -15.19
N LYS A 120 5.85 -23.69 -14.13
CA LYS A 120 6.06 -25.15 -14.17
C LYS A 120 4.76 -25.91 -14.41
N GLY A 121 3.67 -25.51 -13.76
CA GLY A 121 2.35 -26.09 -14.00
C GLY A 121 1.92 -25.95 -15.45
N LEU A 122 1.96 -24.72 -15.99
CA LEU A 122 1.58 -24.43 -17.37
C LEU A 122 2.45 -25.18 -18.40
N LEU A 123 3.77 -25.21 -18.21
CA LEU A 123 4.68 -25.94 -19.10
C LEU A 123 4.42 -27.46 -19.06
N THR A 124 4.11 -28.00 -17.88
CA THR A 124 3.76 -29.42 -17.73
C THR A 124 2.49 -29.75 -18.52
N LEU A 125 1.45 -28.93 -18.38
CA LEU A 125 0.20 -29.10 -19.14
C LEU A 125 0.41 -28.97 -20.65
N LEU A 126 1.14 -27.95 -21.08
CA LEU A 126 1.45 -27.71 -22.50
C LEU A 126 2.32 -28.81 -23.14
N SER A 127 3.11 -29.52 -22.33
CA SER A 127 4.00 -30.59 -22.80
C SER A 127 3.32 -31.94 -23.01
N ARG A 128 2.03 -32.09 -22.66
CA ARG A 128 1.29 -33.33 -22.90
C ARG A 128 1.25 -33.66 -24.40
N GLU A 129 1.35 -34.95 -24.74
CA GLU A 129 1.33 -35.41 -26.14
C GLU A 129 0.05 -34.98 -26.88
N HIS A 130 -1.08 -34.97 -26.17
CA HIS A 130 -2.37 -34.55 -26.69
C HIS A 130 -2.89 -33.38 -25.83
N LEU A 131 -3.18 -32.25 -26.50
CA LEU A 131 -3.85 -31.11 -25.88
C LEU A 131 -5.33 -31.13 -26.30
N ASP A 132 -6.10 -31.97 -25.61
CA ASP A 132 -7.56 -32.04 -25.68
C ASP A 132 -8.22 -30.85 -24.96
N GLU A 133 -9.56 -30.79 -25.01
CA GLU A 133 -10.31 -29.70 -24.36
C GLU A 133 -10.06 -29.66 -22.86
N ASP A 134 -10.06 -30.83 -22.20
CA ASP A 134 -9.79 -30.97 -20.77
C ASP A 134 -8.44 -30.34 -20.38
N THR A 135 -7.38 -30.55 -21.18
CA THR A 135 -6.08 -29.93 -20.91
C THR A 135 -6.10 -28.41 -21.07
N TRP A 136 -6.89 -27.86 -22.01
CA TRP A 136 -7.05 -26.41 -22.15
C TRP A 136 -7.86 -25.80 -20.99
N GLU A 137 -8.88 -26.51 -20.51
CA GLU A 137 -9.62 -26.12 -19.30
C GLU A 137 -8.69 -26.11 -18.07
N GLU A 138 -7.83 -27.12 -17.89
CA GLU A 138 -6.83 -27.14 -16.81
C GLU A 138 -5.85 -25.96 -16.88
N ILE A 139 -5.45 -25.54 -18.10
CA ILE A 139 -4.59 -24.37 -18.31
C ILE A 139 -5.33 -23.08 -17.91
N GLU A 140 -6.58 -22.93 -18.34
CA GLU A 140 -7.43 -21.79 -17.96
C GLU A 140 -7.60 -21.71 -16.44
N ASP A 141 -7.99 -22.81 -15.79
CA ASP A 141 -8.16 -22.90 -14.33
C ASP A 141 -6.88 -22.53 -13.58
N THR A 142 -5.73 -22.98 -14.08
CA THR A 142 -4.42 -22.66 -13.51
C THR A 142 -4.13 -21.16 -13.57
N LEU A 143 -4.41 -20.51 -14.70
CA LEU A 143 -4.23 -19.06 -14.88
C LEU A 143 -5.21 -18.25 -14.01
N LEU A 144 -6.46 -18.68 -13.91
CA LEU A 144 -7.47 -18.05 -13.04
C LEU A 144 -7.08 -18.14 -11.57
N THR A 145 -6.62 -19.31 -11.12
CA THR A 145 -6.14 -19.54 -9.75
C THR A 145 -4.95 -18.64 -9.40
N ALA A 146 -4.13 -18.29 -10.40
CA ALA A 146 -3.02 -17.37 -10.26
C ALA A 146 -3.41 -15.87 -10.30
N ASP A 147 -4.70 -15.54 -10.30
CA ASP A 147 -5.25 -14.17 -10.37
C ASP A 147 -4.92 -13.41 -11.68
N VAL A 148 -4.71 -14.11 -12.81
CA VAL A 148 -4.53 -13.47 -14.14
C VAL A 148 -5.79 -12.72 -14.60
N GLY A 149 -6.95 -13.17 -14.14
CA GLY A 149 -8.26 -12.61 -14.48
C GLY A 149 -8.90 -13.28 -15.70
N VAL A 150 -10.23 -13.25 -15.78
CA VAL A 150 -11.01 -14.00 -16.78
C VAL A 150 -10.66 -13.58 -18.21
N VAL A 151 -10.74 -12.28 -18.52
CA VAL A 151 -10.52 -11.78 -19.87
C VAL A 151 -9.08 -12.02 -20.34
N PRO A 152 -8.02 -11.67 -19.57
CA PRO A 152 -6.66 -11.93 -20.01
C PRO A 152 -6.32 -13.42 -20.13
N THR A 153 -6.90 -14.27 -19.27
CA THR A 153 -6.75 -15.73 -19.37
C THR A 153 -7.34 -16.28 -20.65
N GLN A 154 -8.59 -15.92 -20.98
CA GLN A 154 -9.26 -16.39 -22.19
C GLN A 154 -8.47 -16.01 -23.44
N GLU A 155 -8.03 -14.76 -23.53
CA GLU A 155 -7.20 -14.33 -24.65
C GLU A 155 -5.86 -15.06 -24.73
N LEU A 156 -5.23 -15.35 -23.58
CA LEU A 156 -3.97 -16.11 -23.55
C LEU A 156 -4.20 -17.53 -24.07
N VAL A 157 -5.22 -18.22 -23.54
CA VAL A 157 -5.55 -19.60 -23.92
C VAL A 157 -5.88 -19.69 -25.41
N GLU A 158 -6.68 -18.76 -25.94
CA GLU A 158 -7.01 -18.71 -27.37
C GLU A 158 -5.76 -18.52 -28.24
N ARG A 159 -4.89 -17.56 -27.90
CA ARG A 159 -3.64 -17.30 -28.65
C ARG A 159 -2.66 -18.47 -28.56
N LEU A 160 -2.52 -19.07 -27.37
CA LEU A 160 -1.72 -20.28 -27.18
C LEU A 160 -2.25 -21.38 -28.09
N ARG A 161 -3.55 -21.69 -28.01
CA ARG A 161 -4.23 -22.75 -28.78
C ARG A 161 -4.05 -22.58 -30.29
N GLU A 162 -4.16 -21.36 -30.79
CA GLU A 162 -3.92 -21.05 -32.20
C GLU A 162 -2.47 -21.30 -32.62
N ARG A 163 -1.50 -20.71 -31.92
CA ARG A 163 -0.07 -20.86 -32.26
C ARG A 163 0.40 -22.31 -32.18
N VAL A 164 -0.09 -23.01 -31.16
CA VAL A 164 0.17 -24.42 -30.87
C VAL A 164 -0.39 -25.32 -31.98
N ARG A 165 -1.56 -25.00 -32.56
CA ARG A 165 -2.11 -25.68 -33.75
C ARG A 165 -1.29 -25.41 -35.02
N VAL A 166 -0.84 -24.18 -35.23
CA VAL A 166 -0.09 -23.77 -36.43
C VAL A 166 1.32 -24.40 -36.47
N LEU A 167 2.01 -24.45 -35.33
CA LEU A 167 3.39 -24.95 -35.26
C LEU A 167 3.49 -26.49 -35.31
N GLY A 168 2.43 -27.20 -34.92
CA GLY A 168 2.32 -28.66 -35.04
C GLY A 168 3.20 -29.46 -34.07
N THR A 169 4.52 -29.38 -34.22
CA THR A 169 5.53 -30.10 -33.42
C THR A 169 6.09 -29.18 -32.35
N ARG A 170 6.27 -29.70 -31.13
CA ARG A 170 6.53 -28.89 -29.93
C ARG A 170 7.60 -29.54 -29.07
N THR A 171 8.78 -28.96 -29.05
CA THR A 171 9.75 -29.23 -27.99
C THR A 171 9.35 -28.45 -26.73
N PRO A 172 9.74 -28.91 -25.52
CA PRO A 172 9.54 -28.15 -24.29
C PRO A 172 10.09 -26.71 -24.37
N GLN A 173 11.20 -26.52 -25.09
CA GLN A 173 11.83 -25.22 -25.30
C GLN A 173 11.00 -24.29 -26.20
N GLU A 174 10.40 -24.83 -27.27
CA GLU A 174 9.49 -24.05 -28.14
C GLU A 174 8.22 -23.63 -27.39
N LEU A 175 7.63 -24.54 -26.61
CA LEU A 175 6.45 -24.24 -25.77
C LEU A 175 6.75 -23.16 -24.75
N ARG A 176 7.92 -23.23 -24.11
CA ARG A 176 8.38 -22.22 -23.17
C ARG A 176 8.53 -20.86 -23.83
N THR A 177 9.19 -20.82 -24.98
CA THR A 177 9.37 -19.58 -25.76
C THR A 177 8.03 -18.97 -26.14
N LEU A 178 7.10 -19.81 -26.59
CA LEU A 178 5.75 -19.39 -26.97
C LEU A 178 4.98 -18.82 -25.78
N LEU A 179 4.99 -19.51 -24.63
CA LEU A 179 4.35 -19.04 -23.40
C LEU A 179 4.96 -17.71 -22.93
N ARG A 180 6.29 -17.59 -22.93
CA ARG A 180 7.02 -16.37 -22.57
C ARG A 180 6.56 -15.18 -23.43
N GLU A 181 6.54 -15.36 -24.75
CA GLU A 181 6.14 -14.30 -25.69
C GLU A 181 4.70 -13.83 -25.45
N GLU A 182 3.76 -14.76 -25.23
CA GLU A 182 2.37 -14.39 -24.99
C GLU A 182 2.15 -13.71 -23.63
N LEU A 183 2.88 -14.12 -22.60
CA LEU A 183 2.87 -13.46 -21.29
C LEU A 183 3.45 -12.03 -21.37
N LEU A 184 4.54 -11.82 -22.12
CA LEU A 184 5.10 -10.48 -22.32
C LEU A 184 4.14 -9.56 -23.07
N LYS A 185 3.44 -10.08 -24.09
CA LYS A 185 2.39 -9.33 -24.79
C LYS A 185 1.25 -8.92 -23.85
N LEU A 186 0.86 -9.79 -22.92
CA LEU A 186 -0.17 -9.47 -21.92
C LEU A 186 0.25 -8.37 -20.94
N ILE A 187 1.53 -8.34 -20.54
CA ILE A 187 2.05 -7.35 -19.58
C ILE A 187 2.33 -5.99 -20.25
N ALA A 188 2.39 -5.92 -21.58
CA ALA A 188 2.65 -4.71 -22.36
C ALA A 188 3.99 -4.03 -22.00
N THR A 189 5.06 -4.37 -22.75
CA THR A 189 6.44 -3.96 -22.47
C THR A 189 6.78 -2.53 -22.90
N ASP A 190 5.91 -1.87 -23.64
CA ASP A 190 6.11 -0.56 -24.25
C ASP A 190 5.80 0.63 -23.31
N ALA A 191 4.99 0.42 -22.27
CA ALA A 191 4.64 1.51 -21.35
C ALA A 191 5.84 2.01 -20.51
N PRO A 192 5.97 3.35 -20.31
CA PRO A 192 7.05 3.92 -19.51
C PRO A 192 6.89 3.56 -18.02
N ARG A 193 7.92 2.90 -17.46
CA ARG A 193 7.89 2.33 -16.09
C ARG A 193 8.75 3.04 -15.07
N ALA A 194 9.59 3.98 -15.50
CA ALA A 194 10.32 4.82 -14.55
C ALA A 194 9.34 5.65 -13.72
N VAL A 195 9.62 5.75 -12.42
CA VAL A 195 8.92 6.69 -11.53
C VAL A 195 9.36 8.09 -11.93
N LYS A 196 8.41 8.98 -12.22
CA LYS A 196 8.71 10.37 -12.60
C LYS A 196 9.20 11.13 -11.38
N THR A 197 10.51 11.14 -11.22
CA THR A 197 11.24 11.78 -10.12
C THR A 197 12.18 12.88 -10.62
N ASP A 198 11.98 13.30 -11.86
CA ASP A 198 12.63 14.42 -12.52
C ASP A 198 11.61 14.98 -13.51
N ASN A 199 11.34 16.28 -13.40
CA ASN A 199 10.41 17.01 -14.25
C ASN A 199 11.11 18.07 -15.12
N GLY A 200 12.44 18.21 -15.00
CA GLY A 200 13.22 19.22 -15.72
C GLY A 200 12.86 20.67 -15.36
N LEU A 201 12.17 20.90 -14.23
CA LEU A 201 11.76 22.21 -13.74
C LEU A 201 12.62 22.66 -12.55
N GLU A 202 12.47 23.92 -12.17
CA GLU A 202 13.10 24.47 -10.94
C GLU A 202 12.39 24.02 -9.65
N THR A 203 11.21 23.38 -9.77
CA THR A 203 10.44 22.83 -8.66
C THR A 203 10.69 21.32 -8.51
N PRO A 204 10.69 20.77 -7.28
CA PRO A 204 10.88 19.34 -7.04
C PRO A 204 9.87 18.50 -7.82
N ALA A 205 10.26 17.29 -8.20
CA ALA A 205 9.30 16.31 -8.70
C ALA A 205 8.38 15.85 -7.55
N VAL A 206 7.06 15.95 -7.74
CA VAL A 206 6.10 15.59 -6.68
C VAL A 206 5.46 14.23 -6.95
N VAL A 207 5.63 13.31 -6.00
CA VAL A 207 5.07 11.95 -6.05
C VAL A 207 4.08 11.75 -4.90
N MET A 208 2.82 11.47 -5.23
CA MET A 208 1.79 11.14 -4.25
C MET A 208 1.57 9.64 -4.20
N VAL A 209 1.65 9.05 -3.00
CA VAL A 209 1.48 7.62 -2.76
C VAL A 209 0.11 7.36 -2.15
N VAL A 210 -0.74 6.65 -2.89
CA VAL A 210 -2.14 6.37 -2.53
C VAL A 210 -2.41 4.87 -2.48
N GLY A 211 -3.58 4.49 -1.96
CA GLY A 211 -4.02 3.10 -1.88
C GLY A 211 -4.65 2.72 -0.55
N VAL A 212 -4.99 1.46 -0.42
CA VAL A 212 -5.83 0.97 0.68
C VAL A 212 -4.99 0.75 1.95
N ASN A 213 -5.62 0.74 3.11
CA ASN A 213 -4.96 0.37 4.36
C ASN A 213 -4.35 -1.04 4.29
N GLY A 214 -3.17 -1.20 4.88
CA GLY A 214 -2.50 -2.50 4.96
C GLY A 214 -1.76 -2.94 3.68
N THR A 215 -1.83 -2.16 2.59
CA THR A 215 -1.11 -2.47 1.34
C THR A 215 0.37 -2.07 1.37
N GLY A 216 0.82 -1.38 2.42
CA GLY A 216 2.22 -1.00 2.59
C GLY A 216 2.59 0.37 2.00
N LYS A 217 1.67 1.34 1.93
CA LYS A 217 1.92 2.72 1.48
C LYS A 217 3.09 3.40 2.17
N THR A 218 3.00 3.64 3.48
CA THR A 218 4.04 4.30 4.28
C THR A 218 5.39 3.59 4.15
N THR A 219 5.39 2.26 4.17
CA THR A 219 6.60 1.45 3.95
C THR A 219 7.16 1.65 2.53
N THR A 220 6.31 1.68 1.51
CA THR A 220 6.72 1.93 0.12
C THR A 220 7.29 3.34 -0.03
N THR A 221 6.66 4.35 0.56
CA THR A 221 7.14 5.73 0.56
C THR A 221 8.53 5.82 1.19
N GLY A 222 8.74 5.19 2.35
CA GLY A 222 10.06 5.16 3.01
C GLY A 222 11.12 4.40 2.22
N LYS A 223 10.78 3.24 1.64
CA LYS A 223 11.70 2.48 0.77
C LYS A 223 12.05 3.26 -0.50
N LEU A 224 11.08 3.95 -1.11
CA LEU A 224 11.32 4.80 -2.28
C LEU A 224 12.23 5.97 -1.92
N ALA A 225 12.01 6.62 -0.78
CA ALA A 225 12.91 7.67 -0.28
C ALA A 225 14.35 7.17 -0.16
N ARG A 226 14.53 5.98 0.46
CA ARG A 226 15.84 5.34 0.58
C ARG A 226 16.49 5.06 -0.77
N VAL A 227 15.73 4.58 -1.76
CA VAL A 227 16.24 4.33 -3.11
C VAL A 227 16.70 5.64 -3.76
N LEU A 228 15.88 6.70 -3.68
CA LEU A 228 16.21 7.99 -4.28
C LEU A 228 17.43 8.66 -3.62
N VAL A 229 17.55 8.57 -2.29
CA VAL A 229 18.74 9.04 -1.58
C VAL A 229 19.99 8.23 -1.97
N ALA A 230 19.87 6.91 -2.14
CA ALA A 230 20.96 6.07 -2.62
C ALA A 230 21.43 6.46 -4.03
N ASP A 231 20.49 6.91 -4.88
CA ASP A 231 20.75 7.44 -6.22
C ASP A 231 21.24 8.90 -6.20
N GLY A 232 21.51 9.47 -5.01
CA GLY A 232 22.07 10.81 -4.83
C GLY A 232 21.05 11.95 -4.85
N LYS A 233 19.75 11.64 -4.83
CA LYS A 233 18.68 12.66 -4.81
C LYS A 233 18.38 13.13 -3.40
N SER A 234 18.15 14.42 -3.26
CA SER A 234 17.59 15.04 -2.06
C SER A 234 16.07 14.84 -2.01
N VAL A 235 15.56 14.41 -0.84
CA VAL A 235 14.15 13.99 -0.68
C VAL A 235 13.50 14.70 0.52
N VAL A 236 12.29 15.21 0.30
CA VAL A 236 11.39 15.68 1.35
C VAL A 236 10.17 14.76 1.44
N LEU A 237 9.77 14.39 2.65
CA LEU A 237 8.63 13.52 2.93
C LEU A 237 7.47 14.34 3.51
N GLY A 238 6.26 14.17 2.97
CA GLY A 238 5.02 14.73 3.52
C GLY A 238 4.18 13.66 4.19
N ALA A 239 4.04 13.73 5.51
CA ALA A 239 3.24 12.79 6.30
C ALA A 239 1.74 13.15 6.30
N ALA A 240 1.07 12.98 5.16
CA ALA A 240 -0.33 13.35 4.96
C ALA A 240 -1.34 12.26 5.40
N ASP A 241 -0.90 11.08 5.90
CA ASP A 241 -1.76 10.12 6.63
C ASP A 241 -2.02 10.63 8.06
N THR A 242 -2.82 11.69 8.18
CA THR A 242 -3.11 12.35 9.48
C THR A 242 -4.07 11.57 10.38
N PHE A 243 -4.73 10.55 9.81
CA PHE A 243 -5.65 9.67 10.53
C PHE A 243 -4.96 8.61 11.38
N ARG A 244 -3.67 8.40 11.18
CA ARG A 244 -2.87 7.40 11.90
C ARG A 244 -1.64 8.11 12.46
N ALA A 245 -1.66 8.50 13.74
CA ALA A 245 -0.49 9.09 14.39
C ALA A 245 0.80 8.26 14.14
N ALA A 246 0.69 6.94 14.31
CA ALA A 246 1.80 6.02 14.08
C ALA A 246 2.31 6.00 12.62
N ALA A 247 1.51 6.39 11.62
CA ALA A 247 1.98 6.45 10.23
C ALA A 247 2.95 7.61 10.02
N ALA A 248 2.65 8.78 10.59
CA ALA A 248 3.55 9.93 10.56
C ALA A 248 4.87 9.64 11.28
N ASP A 249 4.81 9.03 12.47
CA ASP A 249 6.01 8.64 13.23
C ASP A 249 6.83 7.56 12.48
N GLN A 250 6.14 6.60 11.84
CA GLN A 250 6.78 5.59 11.01
C GLN A 250 7.49 6.24 9.81
N LEU A 251 6.84 7.16 9.10
CA LEU A 251 7.44 7.86 7.96
C LEU A 251 8.63 8.73 8.39
N GLN A 252 8.52 9.41 9.52
CA GLN A 252 9.63 10.18 10.09
C GLN A 252 10.84 9.29 10.39
N THR A 253 10.61 8.12 11.00
CA THR A 253 11.68 7.15 11.26
C THR A 253 12.37 6.70 9.96
N TRP A 254 11.61 6.52 8.87
CA TRP A 254 12.19 6.24 7.56
C TRP A 254 13.04 7.39 7.05
N GLY A 255 12.55 8.63 7.18
CA GLY A 255 13.27 9.82 6.74
C GLY A 255 14.57 10.04 7.50
N GLU A 256 14.54 9.96 8.83
CA GLU A 256 15.71 10.14 9.71
C GLU A 256 16.83 9.15 9.37
N ARG A 257 16.50 7.89 9.07
CA ARG A 257 17.48 6.87 8.68
C ARG A 257 18.27 7.23 7.43
N VAL A 258 17.71 7.99 6.51
CA VAL A 258 18.34 8.34 5.22
C VAL A 258 18.59 9.84 5.08
N GLY A 259 18.43 10.60 6.16
CA GLY A 259 18.62 12.06 6.15
C GLY A 259 17.55 12.84 5.38
N ALA A 260 16.40 12.22 5.06
CA ALA A 260 15.30 12.88 4.36
C ALA A 260 14.41 13.65 5.36
N ARG A 261 14.16 14.92 5.06
CA ARG A 261 13.34 15.81 5.91
C ARG A 261 11.88 15.38 5.87
N THR A 262 11.25 15.21 7.03
CA THR A 262 9.81 14.87 7.11
C THR A 262 8.99 16.06 7.60
N VAL A 263 8.03 16.49 6.80
CA VAL A 263 7.01 17.49 7.14
C VAL A 263 5.79 16.77 7.70
N ARG A 264 5.38 17.17 8.92
CA ARG A 264 4.25 16.59 9.66
C ARG A 264 3.39 17.68 10.30
N GLY A 265 2.10 17.41 10.44
CA GLY A 265 1.14 18.27 11.14
C GLY A 265 0.63 17.63 12.44
N PRO A 266 -0.30 18.29 13.15
CA PRO A 266 -0.97 17.70 14.30
C PRO A 266 -1.82 16.47 13.89
N GLU A 267 -2.00 15.53 14.81
CA GLU A 267 -2.89 14.37 14.60
C GLU A 267 -4.31 14.84 14.26
N GLY A 268 -4.94 14.23 13.26
CA GLY A 268 -6.25 14.64 12.76
C GLY A 268 -6.26 15.99 12.03
N GLY A 269 -5.10 16.58 11.77
CA GLY A 269 -4.96 17.79 10.94
C GLY A 269 -5.34 17.55 9.47
N ASP A 270 -5.44 18.64 8.71
CA ASP A 270 -5.80 18.59 7.29
C ASP A 270 -4.63 18.05 6.42
N PRO A 271 -4.78 16.88 5.76
CA PRO A 271 -3.74 16.30 4.91
C PRO A 271 -3.27 17.23 3.79
N ALA A 272 -4.18 18.01 3.23
CA ALA A 272 -3.86 18.94 2.15
C ALA A 272 -2.94 20.07 2.61
N SER A 273 -3.04 20.49 3.87
CA SER A 273 -2.15 21.50 4.46
C SER A 273 -0.74 20.95 4.64
N ILE A 274 -0.59 19.70 5.11
CA ILE A 274 0.72 19.05 5.23
C ILE A 274 1.36 18.84 3.86
N ALA A 275 0.58 18.41 2.87
CA ALA A 275 1.05 18.25 1.49
C ALA A 275 1.51 19.59 0.88
N PHE A 276 0.78 20.68 1.15
CA PHE A 276 1.19 22.03 0.77
C PHE A 276 2.53 22.40 1.40
N ASP A 277 2.67 22.23 2.71
CA ASP A 277 3.89 22.59 3.43
C ASP A 277 5.08 21.72 2.98
N ALA A 278 4.87 20.45 2.67
CA ALA A 278 5.91 19.55 2.15
C ALA A 278 6.46 20.02 0.79
N VAL A 279 5.58 20.42 -0.13
CA VAL A 279 6.02 20.96 -1.44
C VAL A 279 6.72 22.30 -1.28
N LYS A 280 6.19 23.16 -0.41
CA LYS A 280 6.79 24.47 -0.10
C LYS A 280 8.21 24.31 0.47
N GLU A 281 8.38 23.41 1.42
CA GLU A 281 9.68 23.06 1.99
C GLU A 281 10.62 22.49 0.91
N GLY A 282 10.14 21.56 0.08
CA GLY A 282 10.92 21.01 -1.03
C GLY A 282 11.41 22.07 -2.01
N ILE A 283 10.60 23.08 -2.31
CA ILE A 283 11.01 24.23 -3.13
C ILE A 283 12.07 25.08 -2.39
N ALA A 284 11.89 25.35 -1.11
CA ALA A 284 12.81 26.17 -0.32
C ALA A 284 14.19 25.53 -0.12
N GLU A 285 14.22 24.20 0.04
CA GLU A 285 15.43 23.40 0.21
C GLU A 285 16.06 22.99 -1.12
N HIS A 286 15.48 23.39 -2.26
CA HIS A 286 15.88 22.94 -3.60
C HIS A 286 15.99 21.40 -3.69
N ALA A 287 15.03 20.71 -3.07
CA ALA A 287 14.98 19.26 -3.10
C ALA A 287 14.70 18.74 -4.51
N ASP A 288 15.22 17.56 -4.84
CA ASP A 288 14.94 16.92 -6.13
C ASP A 288 13.53 16.32 -6.16
N VAL A 289 13.08 15.74 -5.04
CA VAL A 289 11.82 14.98 -4.96
C VAL A 289 11.06 15.25 -3.66
N VAL A 290 9.74 15.42 -3.77
CA VAL A 290 8.80 15.43 -2.64
C VAL A 290 7.91 14.19 -2.71
N LEU A 291 7.95 13.35 -1.68
CA LEU A 291 7.09 12.16 -1.56
C LEU A 291 5.98 12.39 -0.53
N ILE A 292 4.72 12.23 -0.93
CA ILE A 292 3.54 12.47 -0.07
C ILE A 292 2.89 11.12 0.27
N ASP A 293 2.90 10.72 1.55
CA ASP A 293 2.18 9.53 2.05
C ASP A 293 0.76 9.91 2.46
N THR A 294 -0.26 9.27 1.87
CA THR A 294 -1.68 9.61 2.14
C THR A 294 -2.40 8.55 2.97
N ALA A 295 -3.55 8.92 3.54
CA ALA A 295 -4.46 7.96 4.16
C ALA A 295 -5.02 6.91 3.16
N GLY A 296 -5.51 5.78 3.67
CA GLY A 296 -6.06 4.67 2.85
C GLY A 296 -7.38 4.07 3.32
N ARG A 297 -8.15 4.78 4.15
CA ARG A 297 -9.39 4.30 4.78
C ARG A 297 -10.57 4.29 3.79
N LEU A 298 -10.65 3.28 2.92
CA LEU A 298 -11.69 3.19 1.89
C LEU A 298 -13.13 2.97 2.42
N HIS A 299 -13.31 2.61 3.70
CA HIS A 299 -14.63 2.37 4.28
C HIS A 299 -15.52 3.63 4.32
N THR A 300 -14.93 4.83 4.21
CA THR A 300 -15.62 6.11 4.02
C THR A 300 -15.34 6.66 2.62
N LYS A 301 -15.76 5.93 1.57
CA LYS A 301 -15.42 6.21 0.16
C LYS A 301 -15.52 7.70 -0.22
N ALA A 302 -16.62 8.38 0.13
CA ALA A 302 -16.81 9.79 -0.22
C ALA A 302 -15.77 10.71 0.45
N GLY A 303 -15.60 10.60 1.78
CA GLY A 303 -14.68 11.46 2.53
C GLY A 303 -13.22 11.28 2.13
N LEU A 304 -12.77 10.03 1.91
CA LEU A 304 -11.40 9.77 1.47
C LEU A 304 -11.12 10.35 0.07
N MET A 305 -12.08 10.22 -0.85
CA MET A 305 -11.90 10.70 -2.22
C MET A 305 -11.90 12.24 -2.29
N ASP A 306 -12.77 12.90 -1.53
CA ASP A 306 -12.76 14.36 -1.43
C ASP A 306 -11.43 14.88 -0.85
N GLU A 307 -10.89 14.17 0.15
CA GLU A 307 -9.61 14.48 0.77
C GLU A 307 -8.45 14.32 -0.21
N LEU A 308 -8.36 13.18 -0.90
CA LEU A 308 -7.32 12.95 -1.91
C LEU A 308 -7.39 13.93 -3.08
N GLY A 309 -8.61 14.23 -3.56
CA GLY A 309 -8.84 15.26 -4.58
C GLY A 309 -8.51 16.67 -4.08
N LYS A 310 -8.64 16.96 -2.79
CA LYS A 310 -8.19 18.21 -2.18
C LYS A 310 -6.66 18.28 -2.10
N VAL A 311 -6.00 17.21 -1.65
CA VAL A 311 -4.52 17.13 -1.59
C VAL A 311 -3.92 17.41 -2.97
N LYS A 312 -4.38 16.71 -4.01
CA LYS A 312 -3.96 16.93 -5.40
C LYS A 312 -4.09 18.39 -5.82
N ARG A 313 -5.28 18.99 -5.67
CA ARG A 313 -5.54 20.40 -6.06
C ARG A 313 -4.69 21.40 -5.30
N VAL A 314 -4.27 21.09 -4.08
CA VAL A 314 -3.47 21.98 -3.25
C VAL A 314 -1.99 21.88 -3.62
N VAL A 315 -1.49 20.67 -3.88
CA VAL A 315 -0.14 20.42 -4.41
C VAL A 315 0.04 21.10 -5.78
N GLU A 316 -0.91 20.91 -6.69
CA GLU A 316 -0.87 21.45 -8.07
C GLU A 316 -0.85 23.00 -8.13
N LYS A 317 -1.12 23.69 -7.02
CA LYS A 317 -0.96 25.15 -6.94
C LYS A 317 0.50 25.60 -6.78
N GLN A 318 1.39 24.72 -6.34
CA GLN A 318 2.80 25.02 -6.08
C GLN A 318 3.73 24.38 -7.09
N ALA A 319 3.48 23.12 -7.45
CA ALA A 319 4.28 22.36 -8.40
C ALA A 319 3.40 21.33 -9.13
N PRO A 320 3.76 20.89 -10.35
CA PRO A 320 3.06 19.80 -11.01
C PRO A 320 3.05 18.53 -10.14
N LEU A 321 1.91 17.83 -10.10
CA LEU A 321 1.86 16.48 -9.54
C LEU A 321 2.34 15.49 -10.60
N ASP A 322 3.62 15.16 -10.58
CA ASP A 322 4.29 14.39 -11.63
C ASP A 322 3.90 12.91 -11.64
N GLU A 323 3.71 12.33 -10.46
CA GLU A 323 3.39 10.92 -10.30
C GLU A 323 2.36 10.67 -9.18
N VAL A 324 1.40 9.80 -9.46
CA VAL A 324 0.48 9.23 -8.47
C VAL A 324 0.64 7.72 -8.49
N LEU A 325 1.27 7.20 -7.44
CA LEU A 325 1.56 5.77 -7.27
C LEU A 325 0.47 5.11 -6.43
N LEU A 326 -0.25 4.16 -7.02
CA LEU A 326 -1.20 3.32 -6.29
C LEU A 326 -0.48 2.08 -5.75
N VAL A 327 -0.47 1.93 -4.43
CA VAL A 327 0.10 0.76 -3.74
C VAL A 327 -0.96 -0.31 -3.50
N LEU A 328 -0.75 -1.49 -4.09
CA LEU A 328 -1.62 -2.65 -3.98
C LEU A 328 -0.88 -3.85 -3.39
N ASP A 329 -1.60 -4.63 -2.61
CA ASP A 329 -1.09 -5.88 -2.03
C ASP A 329 -1.39 -7.05 -2.98
N ALA A 330 -0.35 -7.71 -3.48
CA ALA A 330 -0.47 -8.82 -4.42
C ALA A 330 -1.23 -10.03 -3.84
N THR A 331 -1.32 -10.16 -2.52
CA THR A 331 -2.08 -11.24 -1.86
C THR A 331 -3.60 -11.03 -1.94
N THR A 332 -4.05 -9.78 -2.13
CA THR A 332 -5.48 -9.44 -2.17
C THR A 332 -6.18 -9.86 -3.45
N GLY A 333 -5.42 -10.19 -4.51
CA GLY A 333 -5.95 -10.62 -5.80
C GLY A 333 -6.99 -9.65 -6.37
N GLN A 334 -8.07 -10.20 -6.91
CA GLN A 334 -9.16 -9.42 -7.51
C GLN A 334 -9.88 -8.45 -6.54
N ASN A 335 -9.78 -8.66 -5.22
CA ASN A 335 -10.38 -7.73 -4.25
C ASN A 335 -9.64 -6.38 -4.23
N GLY A 336 -8.32 -6.39 -4.38
CA GLY A 336 -7.52 -5.17 -4.47
C GLY A 336 -7.86 -4.34 -5.72
N LEU A 337 -8.20 -5.03 -6.82
CA LEU A 337 -8.61 -4.44 -8.10
C LEU A 337 -9.90 -3.62 -8.01
N VAL A 338 -10.93 -4.16 -7.36
CA VAL A 338 -12.20 -3.44 -7.16
C VAL A 338 -11.98 -2.15 -6.38
N GLN A 339 -11.07 -2.18 -5.41
CA GLN A 339 -10.72 -1.01 -4.59
C GLN A 339 -9.90 0.00 -5.39
N ALA A 340 -8.94 -0.47 -6.18
CA ALA A 340 -8.09 0.34 -7.05
C ALA A 340 -8.88 1.21 -8.03
N ARG A 341 -9.97 0.67 -8.60
CA ARG A 341 -10.84 1.40 -9.54
C ARG A 341 -11.38 2.70 -8.95
N VAL A 342 -11.76 2.67 -7.67
CA VAL A 342 -12.30 3.86 -6.99
C VAL A 342 -11.25 4.96 -6.84
N PHE A 343 -9.97 4.61 -6.64
CA PHE A 343 -8.90 5.59 -6.60
C PHE A 343 -8.58 6.18 -7.98
N ALA A 344 -8.65 5.35 -9.04
CA ALA A 344 -8.38 5.78 -10.41
C ALA A 344 -9.30 6.91 -10.87
N GLU A 345 -10.56 6.89 -10.44
CA GLU A 345 -11.57 7.90 -10.79
C GLU A 345 -11.27 9.30 -10.23
N VAL A 346 -10.43 9.42 -9.20
CA VAL A 346 -10.30 10.66 -8.40
C VAL A 346 -8.93 11.30 -8.50
N VAL A 347 -7.85 10.49 -8.45
CA VAL A 347 -6.48 11.03 -8.34
C VAL A 347 -5.63 10.88 -9.61
N ASN A 348 -6.17 10.37 -10.72
CA ASN A 348 -5.42 10.11 -11.96
C ASN A 348 -4.13 9.31 -11.67
N ILE A 349 -4.28 8.05 -11.31
CA ILE A 349 -3.13 7.16 -11.05
C ILE A 349 -2.25 7.13 -12.31
N THR A 350 -0.92 7.18 -12.13
CA THR A 350 0.05 7.14 -13.24
C THR A 350 0.95 5.90 -13.20
N GLY A 351 1.01 5.22 -12.05
CA GLY A 351 1.81 4.03 -11.86
C GLY A 351 1.36 3.20 -10.66
N ILE A 352 1.77 1.94 -10.65
CA ILE A 352 1.36 0.97 -9.64
C ILE A 352 2.58 0.41 -8.94
N VAL A 353 2.46 0.24 -7.62
CA VAL A 353 3.40 -0.51 -6.80
C VAL A 353 2.71 -1.76 -6.28
N LEU A 354 3.27 -2.94 -6.58
CA LEU A 354 2.76 -4.20 -6.06
C LEU A 354 3.62 -4.69 -4.91
N THR A 355 3.06 -4.82 -3.72
CA THR A 355 3.77 -5.30 -2.53
C THR A 355 3.46 -6.77 -2.25
N LYS A 356 4.29 -7.41 -1.41
CA LYS A 356 4.11 -8.79 -0.93
C LYS A 356 4.07 -9.85 -2.05
N LEU A 357 4.77 -9.59 -3.16
CA LEU A 357 4.88 -10.53 -4.28
C LEU A 357 5.71 -11.79 -3.94
N ASP A 358 6.55 -11.70 -2.91
CA ASP A 358 7.36 -12.79 -2.38
C ASP A 358 6.54 -13.83 -1.59
N GLY A 359 5.40 -13.43 -1.02
CA GLY A 359 4.56 -14.27 -0.17
C GLY A 359 3.40 -14.97 -0.89
N THR A 360 3.29 -14.89 -2.22
CA THR A 360 2.10 -15.34 -2.95
C THR A 360 2.42 -16.06 -4.25
N ALA A 361 1.59 -17.06 -4.60
CA ALA A 361 1.57 -17.71 -5.90
C ALA A 361 0.68 -16.97 -6.93
N LYS A 362 0.07 -15.84 -6.52
CA LYS A 362 -0.88 -15.04 -7.31
C LYS A 362 -0.17 -14.05 -8.23
N GLY A 363 0.82 -14.52 -8.98
CA GLY A 363 1.63 -13.70 -9.89
C GLY A 363 0.85 -13.04 -11.02
N GLY A 364 -0.29 -13.61 -11.41
CA GLY A 364 -1.13 -13.10 -12.49
C GLY A 364 -1.76 -11.75 -12.21
N ILE A 365 -1.79 -11.31 -10.94
CA ILE A 365 -2.42 -10.05 -10.55
C ILE A 365 -1.83 -8.83 -11.29
N VAL A 366 -0.55 -8.89 -11.68
CA VAL A 366 0.11 -7.87 -12.51
C VAL A 366 -0.67 -7.60 -13.80
N VAL A 367 -1.08 -8.67 -14.50
CA VAL A 367 -1.79 -8.58 -15.77
C VAL A 367 -3.16 -7.97 -15.56
N ALA A 368 -3.91 -8.50 -14.58
CA ALA A 368 -5.26 -8.04 -14.28
C ALA A 368 -5.28 -6.56 -13.88
N VAL A 369 -4.35 -6.14 -13.03
CA VAL A 369 -4.23 -4.76 -12.54
C VAL A 369 -3.92 -3.75 -13.64
N GLN A 370 -2.95 -4.03 -14.52
CA GLN A 370 -2.63 -3.12 -15.62
C GLN A 370 -3.77 -3.02 -16.63
N ARG A 371 -4.40 -4.15 -16.95
CA ARG A 371 -5.56 -4.21 -17.86
C ARG A 371 -6.71 -3.36 -17.35
N GLU A 372 -6.99 -3.46 -16.06
CA GLU A 372 -8.13 -2.79 -15.46
C GLU A 372 -7.92 -1.28 -15.31
N LEU A 373 -6.72 -0.87 -14.89
CA LEU A 373 -6.44 0.52 -14.56
C LEU A 373 -5.81 1.30 -15.73
N GLY A 374 -5.34 0.60 -16.77
CA GLY A 374 -4.71 1.21 -17.94
C GLY A 374 -3.37 1.89 -17.66
N VAL A 375 -2.71 1.54 -16.54
CA VAL A 375 -1.46 2.16 -16.08
C VAL A 375 -0.43 1.10 -15.68
N PRO A 376 0.87 1.36 -15.90
CA PRO A 376 1.90 0.34 -15.75
C PRO A 376 2.24 0.05 -14.28
N VAL A 377 2.61 -1.19 -14.00
CA VAL A 377 3.35 -1.52 -12.77
C VAL A 377 4.77 -0.98 -12.92
N LYS A 378 5.16 -0.10 -11.99
CA LYS A 378 6.46 0.58 -12.00
C LYS A 378 7.42 0.00 -10.97
N LEU A 379 6.88 -0.43 -9.82
CA LEU A 379 7.67 -0.94 -8.71
C LEU A 379 7.05 -2.21 -8.12
N ILE A 380 7.90 -3.03 -7.51
CA ILE A 380 7.52 -4.25 -6.81
C ILE A 380 8.23 -4.34 -5.46
N GLY A 381 7.46 -4.69 -4.42
CA GLY A 381 7.95 -5.00 -3.08
C GLY A 381 8.05 -6.51 -2.88
N LEU A 382 9.23 -6.98 -2.47
CA LEU A 382 9.62 -8.40 -2.45
C LEU A 382 10.12 -8.87 -1.08
N GLY A 383 9.63 -8.22 -0.03
CA GLY A 383 9.92 -8.54 1.35
C GLY A 383 9.79 -7.34 2.28
N GLU A 384 10.09 -7.59 3.56
CA GLU A 384 9.98 -6.61 4.65
C GLU A 384 11.26 -5.79 4.84
N GLY A 385 12.39 -6.21 4.27
CA GLY A 385 13.67 -5.53 4.41
C GLY A 385 13.66 -4.13 3.78
N PRO A 386 14.51 -3.21 4.26
CA PRO A 386 14.52 -1.81 3.80
C PRO A 386 14.91 -1.64 2.34
N ASP A 387 15.61 -2.63 1.78
CA ASP A 387 16.05 -2.65 0.39
C ASP A 387 15.15 -3.53 -0.50
N ASP A 388 14.03 -4.03 0.03
CA ASP A 388 13.11 -4.91 -0.69
C ASP A 388 12.06 -4.12 -1.50
N LEU A 389 12.53 -3.22 -2.36
CA LEU A 389 11.77 -2.50 -3.38
C LEU A 389 12.61 -2.42 -4.66
N ALA A 390 12.03 -2.78 -5.80
CA ALA A 390 12.70 -2.64 -7.11
C ALA A 390 11.78 -2.08 -8.19
N PRO A 391 12.37 -1.46 -9.22
CA PRO A 391 11.78 -1.35 -10.55
C PRO A 391 11.15 -2.66 -11.04
N PHE A 392 9.97 -2.54 -11.65
CA PHE A 392 9.33 -3.65 -12.32
C PHE A 392 9.92 -3.83 -13.72
N ASP A 393 10.50 -5.01 -13.95
CA ASP A 393 11.06 -5.46 -15.22
C ASP A 393 10.17 -6.58 -15.76
N PRO A 394 9.39 -6.33 -16.84
CA PRO A 394 8.49 -7.34 -17.40
C PRO A 394 9.19 -8.62 -17.85
N GLU A 395 10.40 -8.50 -18.41
CA GLU A 395 11.16 -9.66 -18.89
C GLU A 395 11.62 -10.50 -17.73
N ALA A 396 12.29 -9.89 -16.76
CA ALA A 396 12.74 -10.60 -15.56
C ALA A 396 11.56 -11.18 -14.75
N PHE A 397 10.40 -10.53 -14.76
CA PHE A 397 9.20 -11.04 -14.11
C PHE A 397 8.63 -12.27 -14.81
N VAL A 398 8.50 -12.24 -16.14
CA VAL A 398 8.03 -13.40 -16.91
C VAL A 398 9.02 -14.54 -16.81
N ASP A 399 10.31 -14.27 -16.92
CA ASP A 399 11.39 -15.25 -16.79
C ASP A 399 11.34 -15.95 -15.43
N ALA A 400 11.18 -15.18 -14.35
CA ALA A 400 10.97 -15.72 -13.01
C ALA A 400 9.69 -16.57 -12.88
N LEU A 401 8.62 -16.20 -13.58
CA LEU A 401 7.34 -16.92 -13.59
C LEU A 401 7.43 -18.27 -14.27
N ILE A 402 8.22 -18.36 -15.36
CA ILE A 402 8.46 -19.61 -16.10
C ILE A 402 9.67 -20.41 -15.57
N GLY A 403 10.45 -19.83 -14.66
CA GLY A 403 11.58 -20.45 -13.98
C GLY A 403 12.87 -20.44 -14.80
N ASP A 404 13.21 -19.31 -15.42
CA ASP A 404 14.50 -19.04 -16.12
C ASP A 404 15.53 -18.36 -15.21
#